data_AF-A0A380EMT9-F1
#
_entry.id   AF-A0A380EMT9-F1
#
_cell.length_a   1.000
_cell.length_b   1.000
_cell.length_c   1.000
_cell.angle_alpha   90.00
_cell.angle_beta   90.00
_cell.angle_gamma   90.00
#
_symmetry.space_group_name_H-M   'P 1'
#
loop_
_entity.id
_entity.type
_entity.pdbx_description
1 polymer ?
#
loop_
_entity_poly.entity_id
_entity_poly.type
_entity_poly.pdbx_seq_one_letter_code
_entity_poly.pdbx_strand_id
1 'polypeptide(L)'
;MELKTRTEDGSKINPTLSMTEGGYELETIQFPYFDSDGDGIFNRPIPTRQVTLANGDKVRIATIFDLMASQYGVRRFDHKLESKGYDDAESKYTPAWQEAISGVKQSVVIQVAKEFAQNAIDTEGRSMIIMGAGINHWFNSDTIYRSILNLVMLCGCQGVNGGGWAHYVGQEKCRPIEGWSTVAFAKDWQGPPRLQTEQVGSILQQINGNMKSQM
;
A
#
# COMPACT_ATOMS: atom_id res chain seq x y z
N MET A 1 -4.49 17.99 -7.37
CA MET A 1 -3.21 18.26 -8.04
C MET A 1 -3.09 17.25 -9.15
N GLU A 2 -3.43 17.63 -10.38
CA GLU A 2 -3.32 16.74 -11.54
C GLU A 2 -1.84 16.70 -11.93
N LEU A 3 -1.21 15.53 -11.87
CA LEU A 3 0.13 15.33 -12.40
C LEU A 3 0.04 15.54 -13.92
N LYS A 4 0.38 16.75 -14.38
CA LYS A 4 0.47 17.03 -15.81
C LYS A 4 1.58 16.15 -16.35
N THR A 5 1.26 15.19 -17.23
CA THR A 5 2.23 14.37 -17.97
C THR A 5 2.88 15.19 -19.08
N ARG A 6 3.39 16.37 -18.71
CA ARG A 6 4.05 17.33 -19.58
C ARG A 6 5.22 17.95 -18.84
N THR A 7 6.30 18.19 -19.56
CA THR A 7 7.46 18.98 -19.13
C THR A 7 7.09 20.45 -19.01
N GLU A 8 8.03 21.26 -18.49
CA GLU A 8 7.89 22.73 -18.43
C GLU A 8 7.73 23.37 -19.80
N ASP A 9 8.32 22.78 -20.85
CA ASP A 9 8.17 23.23 -22.25
C ASP A 9 6.90 22.70 -22.94
N GLY A 10 6.07 21.93 -22.23
CA GLY A 10 4.79 21.42 -22.71
C GLY A 10 4.87 20.12 -23.53
N SER A 11 6.07 19.59 -23.77
CA SER A 11 6.25 18.28 -24.42
C SER A 11 5.69 17.14 -23.55
N LYS A 12 5.23 16.06 -24.21
CA LYS A 12 4.55 14.96 -23.53
C LYS A 12 5.58 14.09 -22.79
N ILE A 13 5.30 13.79 -21.52
CA ILE A 13 6.08 12.83 -20.73
C ILE A 13 5.38 11.47 -20.79
N ASN A 14 6.16 10.41 -21.03
CA ASN A 14 5.75 9.03 -20.77
C ASN A 14 6.64 8.48 -19.65
N PRO A 15 6.19 8.46 -18.38
CA PRO A 15 7.01 8.03 -17.27
C PRO A 15 7.41 6.55 -17.40
N THR A 16 8.70 6.27 -17.30
CA THR A 16 9.22 4.90 -17.22
C THR A 16 8.75 4.23 -15.93
N LEU A 17 8.19 3.02 -16.02
CA LEU A 17 7.69 2.28 -14.85
C LEU A 17 8.83 1.60 -14.11
N SER A 18 9.82 1.08 -14.84
CA SER A 18 10.93 0.31 -14.28
C SER A 18 12.30 0.73 -14.83
N MET A 19 13.31 0.69 -13.97
CA MET A 19 14.72 0.87 -14.36
C MET A 19 15.17 -0.14 -15.42
N THR A 20 14.47 -1.29 -15.55
CA THR A 20 14.79 -2.34 -16.54
C THR A 20 14.55 -1.91 -17.98
N GLU A 21 13.79 -0.84 -18.23
CA GLU A 21 13.54 -0.31 -19.58
C GLU A 21 14.75 0.44 -20.19
N GLY A 22 15.92 0.38 -19.56
CA GLY A 22 17.19 0.90 -20.10
C GLY A 22 18.37 0.34 -19.30
N GLY A 23 19.54 0.99 -19.32
CA GLY A 23 20.71 0.50 -18.58
C GLY A 23 20.46 0.50 -17.06
N TYR A 24 20.59 -0.66 -16.40
CA TYR A 24 20.44 -0.80 -14.96
C TYR A 24 21.53 -1.69 -14.37
N GLU A 25 21.80 -1.48 -13.08
CA GLU A 25 22.66 -2.33 -12.26
C GLU A 25 21.79 -3.05 -11.23
N LEU A 26 22.00 -4.36 -11.06
CA LEU A 26 21.34 -5.11 -10.01
C LEU A 26 22.09 -4.92 -8.69
N GLU A 27 21.35 -4.46 -7.69
CA GLU A 27 21.82 -4.32 -6.33
C GLU A 27 20.99 -5.20 -5.39
N THR A 28 21.50 -5.45 -4.20
CA THR A 28 20.75 -6.14 -3.14
C THR A 28 20.16 -5.13 -2.18
N ILE A 29 18.85 -5.21 -1.96
CA ILE A 29 18.13 -4.39 -1.00
C ILE A 29 17.60 -5.24 0.16
N GLN A 30 17.59 -4.65 1.35
CA GLN A 30 17.01 -5.24 2.55
C GLN A 30 15.58 -4.74 2.75
N PHE A 31 14.66 -5.67 3.00
CA PHE A 31 13.29 -5.39 3.38
C PHE A 31 13.05 -5.82 4.83
N PRO A 32 12.33 -5.02 5.63
CA PRO A 32 11.88 -5.47 6.94
C PRO A 32 10.81 -6.55 6.78
N TYR A 33 10.78 -7.48 7.73
CA TYR A 33 9.82 -8.56 7.81
C TYR A 33 9.40 -8.77 9.25
N PHE A 34 8.12 -9.03 9.46
CA PHE A 34 7.51 -9.14 10.78
C PHE A 34 6.59 -10.34 10.79
N ASP A 35 6.71 -11.19 11.79
CA ASP A 35 5.77 -12.26 12.06
C ASP A 35 5.60 -12.49 13.57
N SER A 36 5.00 -13.62 13.96
CA SER A 36 4.77 -13.96 15.36
C SER A 36 6.06 -14.21 16.15
N ASP A 37 7.17 -14.52 15.47
CA ASP A 37 8.46 -14.84 16.09
C ASP A 37 9.34 -13.59 16.26
N GLY A 38 8.94 -12.47 15.64
CA GLY A 38 9.50 -11.14 15.85
C GLY A 38 9.88 -10.41 14.57
N ASP A 39 10.85 -9.50 14.73
CA ASP A 39 11.32 -8.63 13.67
C ASP A 39 12.53 -9.26 12.95
N GLY A 40 12.56 -9.12 11.63
CA GLY A 40 13.63 -9.64 10.78
C GLY A 40 13.84 -8.82 9.53
N ILE A 41 14.81 -9.27 8.73
CA ILE A 41 15.11 -8.71 7.41
C ILE A 41 15.26 -9.82 6.38
N PHE A 42 14.93 -9.52 5.13
CA PHE A 42 15.25 -10.39 3.99
C PHE A 42 15.79 -9.57 2.83
N ASN A 43 16.57 -10.24 1.97
CA ASN A 43 17.28 -9.61 0.87
C ASN A 43 16.59 -9.92 -0.47
N ARG A 44 16.52 -8.94 -1.36
CA ARG A 44 16.00 -9.09 -2.73
C ARG A 44 16.88 -8.34 -3.73
N PRO A 45 16.94 -8.79 -4.99
CA PRO A 45 17.59 -8.03 -6.05
C PRO A 45 16.67 -6.89 -6.49
N ILE A 46 17.22 -5.71 -6.76
CA ILE A 46 16.49 -4.55 -7.27
C ILE A 46 17.30 -3.88 -8.40
N PRO A 47 16.65 -3.50 -9.52
CA PRO A 47 17.32 -2.78 -10.58
C PRO A 47 17.47 -1.31 -10.18
N THR A 48 18.69 -0.78 -10.33
CA THR A 48 19.03 0.59 -9.94
C THR A 48 19.74 1.34 -11.07
N ARG A 49 19.76 2.67 -10.96
CA ARG A 49 20.60 3.55 -11.77
C ARG A 49 21.32 4.54 -10.87
N GLN A 50 22.52 4.93 -11.28
CA GLN A 50 23.25 6.01 -10.63
C GLN A 50 22.87 7.35 -11.25
N VAL A 51 22.58 8.35 -10.41
CA VAL A 51 22.32 9.72 -10.82
C VAL A 51 23.21 10.68 -10.03
N THR A 52 23.67 11.73 -10.69
CA THR A 52 24.43 12.82 -10.04
C THR A 52 23.45 13.88 -9.58
N LEU A 53 23.42 14.16 -8.28
CA LEU A 53 22.62 15.22 -7.69
C LEU A 53 23.21 16.60 -8.01
N ALA A 54 22.43 17.66 -7.78
CA ALA A 54 22.85 19.04 -8.04
C ALA A 54 24.08 19.47 -7.22
N ASN A 55 24.33 18.83 -6.08
CA ASN A 55 25.52 19.08 -5.25
C ASN A 55 26.77 18.27 -5.69
N GLY A 56 26.67 17.47 -6.76
CA GLY A 56 27.74 16.63 -7.27
C GLY A 56 27.79 15.21 -6.69
N ASP A 57 26.99 14.90 -5.66
CA ASP A 57 26.95 13.57 -5.08
C ASP A 57 26.33 12.57 -6.06
N LYS A 58 26.88 11.36 -6.10
CA LYS A 58 26.30 10.28 -6.89
C LYS A 58 25.47 9.36 -6.00
N VAL A 59 24.19 9.22 -6.30
CA VAL A 59 23.25 8.36 -5.57
C VAL A 59 22.66 7.30 -6.48
N ARG A 60 22.23 6.18 -5.90
CA ARG A 60 21.46 5.16 -6.60
C ARG A 60 19.97 5.40 -6.42
N ILE A 61 19.22 5.20 -7.49
CA ILE A 61 17.77 5.31 -7.52
C ILE A 61 17.14 4.04 -8.10
N ALA A 62 15.93 3.75 -7.66
CA ALA A 62 15.04 2.71 -8.21
C ALA A 62 13.62 3.29 -8.29
N THR A 63 12.73 2.69 -9.10
CA THR A 63 11.32 3.10 -9.10
C THR A 63 10.57 2.44 -7.95
N ILE A 64 9.43 3.04 -7.54
CA ILE A 64 8.54 2.43 -6.54
C ILE A 64 7.97 1.10 -7.05
N PHE A 65 7.74 0.98 -8.36
CA PHE A 65 7.32 -0.29 -8.96
C PHE A 65 8.39 -1.37 -8.80
N ASP A 66 9.67 -1.03 -9.04
CA ASP A 66 10.79 -1.96 -8.84
C ASP A 66 10.92 -2.38 -7.38
N LEU A 67 10.78 -1.43 -6.45
CA LEU A 67 10.79 -1.70 -5.02
C LEU A 67 9.66 -2.67 -4.63
N MET A 68 8.44 -2.41 -5.09
CA MET A 68 7.28 -3.26 -4.84
C MET A 68 7.45 -4.67 -5.44
N ALA A 69 7.80 -4.77 -6.71
CA ALA A 69 7.99 -6.06 -7.39
C ALA A 69 9.09 -6.90 -6.71
N SER A 70 10.17 -6.25 -6.27
CA SER A 70 11.25 -6.91 -5.52
C SER A 70 10.76 -7.40 -4.17
N GLN A 71 10.01 -6.58 -3.42
CA GLN A 71 9.45 -6.95 -2.11
C GLN A 71 8.56 -8.19 -2.21
N TYR A 72 7.64 -8.24 -3.18
CA TYR A 72 6.76 -9.37 -3.44
C TYR A 72 7.48 -10.60 -4.04
N GLY A 73 8.79 -10.51 -4.32
CA GLY A 73 9.58 -11.63 -4.82
C GLY A 73 9.25 -12.03 -6.26
N VAL A 74 8.71 -11.12 -7.07
CA VAL A 74 8.39 -11.38 -8.49
C VAL A 74 9.70 -11.68 -9.24
N ARG A 75 9.75 -12.82 -9.94
CA ARG A 75 10.94 -13.24 -10.70
C ARG A 75 11.08 -12.42 -11.99
N ARG A 76 12.16 -11.65 -12.10
CA ARG A 76 12.44 -10.70 -13.19
C ARG A 76 13.87 -10.77 -13.70
N PHE A 77 14.81 -11.27 -12.90
CA PHE A 77 16.26 -11.22 -13.17
C PHE A 77 16.94 -12.59 -13.18
N ASP A 78 16.18 -13.66 -12.94
CA ASP A 78 16.72 -15.01 -12.73
C ASP A 78 17.75 -15.07 -11.59
N HIS A 79 17.54 -14.23 -10.58
CA HIS A 79 18.46 -14.09 -9.46
C HIS A 79 18.06 -15.02 -8.32
N LYS A 80 19.03 -15.64 -7.64
CA LYS A 80 18.81 -16.63 -6.56
C LYS A 80 17.98 -16.15 -5.36
N LEU A 81 17.79 -14.84 -5.23
CA LEU A 81 17.00 -14.20 -4.17
C LEU A 81 15.56 -13.89 -4.62
N GLU A 82 15.18 -14.18 -5.86
CA GLU A 82 13.78 -14.11 -6.32
C GLU A 82 13.02 -15.38 -5.96
N SER A 83 11.68 -15.34 -6.00
CA SER A 83 10.89 -16.57 -5.81
C SER A 83 11.13 -17.55 -6.95
N LYS A 84 11.08 -18.85 -6.64
CA LYS A 84 11.17 -19.93 -7.64
C LYS A 84 9.84 -20.18 -8.35
N GLY A 85 8.73 -19.70 -7.80
CA GLY A 85 7.39 -19.94 -8.31
C GLY A 85 6.34 -19.75 -7.23
N TYR A 86 5.10 -20.14 -7.53
CA TYR A 86 4.00 -20.06 -6.57
C TYR A 86 4.13 -21.07 -5.42
N ASP A 87 4.80 -22.19 -5.67
CA ASP A 87 5.05 -23.31 -4.77
C ASP A 87 6.24 -23.09 -3.81
N ASP A 88 6.95 -21.98 -3.96
CA ASP A 88 8.14 -21.65 -3.16
C ASP A 88 7.74 -21.12 -1.76
N ALA A 89 7.63 -22.03 -0.79
CA ALA A 89 7.26 -21.70 0.59
C ALA A 89 8.31 -20.88 1.35
N GLU A 90 9.58 -20.89 0.90
CA GLU A 90 10.68 -20.18 1.56
C GLU A 90 10.73 -18.71 1.17
N SER A 91 10.25 -18.38 -0.03
CA SER A 91 10.15 -17.00 -0.50
C SER A 91 8.92 -16.31 0.08
N LYS A 92 9.14 -15.23 0.83
CA LYS A 92 8.05 -14.41 1.40
C LYS A 92 7.07 -13.92 0.33
N TYR A 93 5.79 -13.88 0.68
CA TYR A 93 4.66 -13.42 -0.14
C TYR A 93 4.28 -14.28 -1.35
N THR A 94 4.79 -15.51 -1.47
CA THR A 94 4.28 -16.49 -2.43
C THR A 94 2.97 -17.13 -1.93
N PRO A 95 2.15 -17.72 -2.82
CA PRO A 95 1.00 -18.52 -2.43
C PRO A 95 1.34 -19.66 -1.45
N ALA A 96 2.43 -20.40 -1.65
CA ALA A 96 2.86 -21.44 -0.72
C ALA A 96 3.24 -20.89 0.67
N TRP A 97 3.92 -19.74 0.72
CA TRP A 97 4.22 -19.04 1.98
C TRP A 97 2.95 -18.56 2.69
N GLN A 98 2.00 -18.00 1.94
CA GLN A 98 0.73 -17.49 2.47
C GLN A 98 -0.16 -18.63 3.02
N GLU A 99 -0.14 -19.82 2.41
CA GLU A 99 -0.92 -20.97 2.86
C GLU A 99 -0.52 -21.39 4.29
N ALA A 100 0.78 -21.40 4.59
CA ALA A 100 1.27 -21.71 5.94
C ALA A 100 0.81 -20.71 7.01
N ILE A 101 0.56 -19.45 6.63
CA ILE A 101 0.16 -18.37 7.56
C ILE A 101 -1.36 -18.30 7.74
N SER A 102 -2.11 -18.39 6.64
CA SER A 102 -3.56 -18.16 6.64
C SER A 102 -4.39 -19.44 6.69
N GLY A 103 -3.78 -20.59 6.41
CA GLY A 103 -4.48 -21.86 6.21
C GLY A 103 -5.31 -21.95 4.92
N VAL A 104 -5.34 -20.88 4.09
CA VAL A 104 -6.05 -20.90 2.80
C VAL A 104 -5.16 -21.55 1.75
N LYS A 105 -5.67 -22.61 1.11
CA LYS A 105 -4.95 -23.36 0.07
C LYS A 105 -4.41 -22.44 -1.02
N GLN A 106 -3.13 -22.59 -1.38
CA GLN A 106 -2.48 -21.80 -2.43
C GLN A 106 -3.24 -21.87 -3.76
N SER A 107 -3.85 -23.01 -4.09
CA SER A 107 -4.62 -23.19 -5.32
C SER A 107 -5.82 -22.24 -5.39
N VAL A 108 -6.49 -22.00 -4.25
CA VAL A 108 -7.63 -21.08 -4.16
C VAL A 108 -7.16 -19.64 -4.32
N VAL A 109 -6.06 -19.27 -3.66
CA VAL A 109 -5.50 -17.92 -3.78
C VAL A 109 -5.04 -17.62 -5.20
N ILE A 110 -4.35 -18.56 -5.85
CA ILE A 110 -3.92 -18.42 -7.25
C ILE A 110 -5.13 -18.28 -8.18
N GLN A 111 -6.16 -19.11 -8.00
CA GLN A 111 -7.36 -19.07 -8.81
C GLN A 111 -8.06 -17.70 -8.68
N VAL A 112 -8.38 -17.28 -7.46
CA VAL A 112 -9.09 -16.02 -7.21
C VAL A 112 -8.29 -14.82 -7.70
N ALA A 113 -6.97 -14.80 -7.49
CA ALA A 113 -6.12 -13.72 -7.97
C ALA A 113 -6.12 -13.61 -9.50
N LYS A 114 -6.05 -14.76 -10.20
CA LYS A 114 -6.10 -14.80 -11.67
C LYS A 114 -7.47 -14.41 -12.20
N GLU A 115 -8.55 -14.92 -11.62
CA GLU A 115 -9.92 -14.57 -12.05
C GLU A 115 -10.23 -13.09 -11.80
N PHE A 116 -9.81 -12.54 -10.66
CA PHE A 116 -9.98 -11.12 -10.34
C PHE A 116 -9.25 -10.22 -11.34
N ALA A 117 -7.99 -10.54 -11.66
CA ALA A 117 -7.19 -9.82 -12.63
C ALA A 117 -7.72 -9.99 -14.06
N GLN A 118 -8.14 -11.20 -14.43
CA GLN A 118 -8.70 -11.49 -15.76
C GLN A 118 -10.00 -10.72 -15.98
N ASN A 119 -10.92 -10.73 -15.01
CA ASN A 119 -12.14 -9.93 -15.10
C ASN A 119 -11.80 -8.43 -15.24
N ALA A 120 -10.81 -7.92 -14.51
CA ALA A 120 -10.38 -6.53 -14.65
C ALA A 120 -9.84 -6.23 -16.06
N ILE A 121 -9.08 -7.13 -16.66
CA ILE A 121 -8.62 -7.00 -18.06
C ILE A 121 -9.81 -6.98 -19.02
N ASP A 122 -10.72 -7.97 -18.92
CA ASP A 122 -11.84 -8.15 -19.84
C ASP A 122 -12.87 -7.02 -19.77
N THR A 123 -12.93 -6.35 -18.61
CA THR A 123 -13.95 -5.34 -18.32
C THR A 123 -13.40 -3.92 -18.21
N GLU A 124 -12.10 -3.73 -18.47
CA GLU A 124 -11.40 -2.44 -18.31
C GLU A 124 -11.47 -1.88 -16.87
N GLY A 125 -11.27 -2.76 -15.88
CA GLY A 125 -11.11 -2.41 -14.48
C GLY A 125 -12.35 -2.65 -13.59
N ARG A 126 -13.35 -3.42 -14.03
CA ARG A 126 -14.58 -3.66 -13.24
C ARG A 126 -14.47 -4.85 -12.28
N SER A 127 -13.38 -4.86 -11.50
CA SER A 127 -13.21 -5.75 -10.34
C SER A 127 -13.18 -4.91 -9.05
N MET A 128 -13.97 -5.29 -8.06
CA MET A 128 -14.15 -4.51 -6.83
C MET A 128 -13.92 -5.37 -5.59
N ILE A 129 -13.34 -4.77 -4.56
CA ILE A 129 -13.23 -5.36 -3.22
C ILE A 129 -14.08 -4.53 -2.26
N ILE A 130 -15.10 -5.16 -1.69
CA ILE A 130 -15.95 -4.58 -0.65
C ILE A 130 -15.41 -5.02 0.71
N MET A 131 -15.15 -4.06 1.60
CA MET A 131 -14.55 -4.32 2.91
C MET A 131 -15.18 -3.50 4.03
N GLY A 132 -15.02 -3.96 5.27
CA GLY A 132 -15.54 -3.28 6.45
C GLY A 132 -14.74 -3.57 7.72
N ALA A 133 -15.40 -3.46 8.86
CA ALA A 133 -14.79 -3.57 10.19
C ALA A 133 -14.00 -4.87 10.42
N GLY A 134 -14.39 -5.99 9.79
CA GLY A 134 -13.74 -7.30 9.97
C GLY A 134 -12.24 -7.32 9.68
N ILE A 135 -11.76 -6.40 8.85
CA ILE A 135 -10.32 -6.22 8.58
C ILE A 135 -9.81 -4.83 8.97
N ASN A 136 -10.70 -3.86 9.21
CA ASN A 136 -10.32 -2.53 9.66
C ASN A 136 -10.08 -2.42 11.17
N HIS A 137 -10.67 -3.30 11.97
CA HIS A 137 -10.59 -3.24 13.44
C HIS A 137 -9.44 -4.09 14.00
N TRP A 138 -8.44 -4.38 13.18
CA TRP A 138 -7.17 -4.99 13.60
C TRP A 138 -6.14 -3.91 13.88
N PHE A 139 -5.18 -4.21 14.76
CA PHE A 139 -4.08 -3.30 15.08
C PHE A 139 -3.28 -2.90 13.84
N ASN A 140 -2.99 -3.84 12.95
CA ASN A 140 -2.30 -3.63 11.68
C ASN A 140 -3.28 -3.48 10.49
N SER A 141 -4.41 -2.81 10.70
CA SER A 141 -5.42 -2.62 9.65
C SER A 141 -4.87 -1.86 8.44
N ASP A 142 -3.95 -0.94 8.64
CA ASP A 142 -3.25 -0.20 7.58
C ASP A 142 -2.57 -1.14 6.56
N THR A 143 -1.91 -2.20 7.04
CA THR A 143 -1.22 -3.19 6.21
C THR A 143 -2.22 -4.00 5.39
N ILE A 144 -3.35 -4.37 6.01
CA ILE A 144 -4.43 -5.08 5.32
C ILE A 144 -5.08 -4.19 4.25
N TYR A 145 -5.36 -2.93 4.57
CA TYR A 145 -5.93 -1.95 3.63
C TYR A 145 -5.02 -1.72 2.44
N ARG A 146 -3.72 -1.53 2.67
CA ARG A 146 -2.74 -1.33 1.60
C ARG A 146 -2.64 -2.54 0.68
N SER A 147 -2.85 -3.75 1.18
CA SER A 147 -2.90 -4.97 0.36
C SER A 147 -4.08 -4.92 -0.62
N ILE A 148 -5.26 -4.50 -0.17
CA ILE A 148 -6.44 -4.32 -1.02
C ILE A 148 -6.23 -3.20 -2.04
N LEU A 149 -5.71 -2.06 -1.59
CA LEU A 149 -5.41 -0.92 -2.47
C LEU A 149 -4.41 -1.32 -3.56
N ASN A 150 -3.35 -2.07 -3.23
CA ASN A 150 -2.40 -2.57 -4.21
C ASN A 150 -3.07 -3.44 -5.27
N LEU A 151 -3.96 -4.37 -4.89
CA LEU A 151 -4.67 -5.22 -5.83
C LEU A 151 -5.51 -4.42 -6.83
N VAL A 152 -6.32 -3.47 -6.33
CA VAL A 152 -7.20 -2.67 -7.20
C VAL A 152 -6.43 -1.65 -8.03
N MET A 153 -5.28 -1.15 -7.55
CA MET A 153 -4.41 -0.28 -8.34
C MET A 153 -3.66 -1.05 -9.43
N LEU A 154 -3.09 -2.21 -9.11
CA LEU A 154 -2.38 -3.07 -10.07
C LEU A 154 -3.29 -3.58 -11.19
N CYS A 155 -4.56 -3.85 -10.87
CA CYS A 155 -5.56 -4.27 -11.84
C CYS A 155 -6.28 -3.09 -12.53
N GLY A 156 -5.85 -1.83 -12.30
CA GLY A 156 -6.46 -0.65 -12.94
C GLY A 156 -7.93 -0.43 -12.60
N CYS A 157 -8.40 -0.92 -11.46
CA CYS A 157 -9.82 -0.90 -11.09
C CYS A 157 -10.25 0.39 -10.39
N GLN A 158 -9.30 1.10 -9.77
CA GLN A 158 -9.61 2.29 -8.99
C GLN A 158 -10.09 3.45 -9.89
N GLY A 159 -11.27 3.98 -9.60
CA GLY A 159 -11.87 5.08 -10.38
C GLY A 159 -12.73 4.62 -11.56
N VAL A 160 -12.92 3.31 -11.75
CA VAL A 160 -13.78 2.74 -12.78
C VAL A 160 -15.14 2.37 -12.19
N ASN A 161 -16.24 2.67 -12.89
CA ASN A 161 -17.58 2.26 -12.46
C ASN A 161 -17.69 0.73 -12.41
N GLY A 162 -18.01 0.19 -11.23
CA GLY A 162 -18.03 -1.27 -11.00
C GLY A 162 -16.66 -1.84 -10.57
N GLY A 163 -15.64 -1.00 -10.37
CA GLY A 163 -14.33 -1.38 -9.89
C GLY A 163 -13.87 -0.62 -8.64
N GLY A 164 -12.79 -1.10 -8.03
CA GLY A 164 -12.02 -0.36 -7.03
C GLY A 164 -12.21 -0.80 -5.58
N TRP A 165 -11.80 0.09 -4.68
CA TRP A 165 -11.91 -0.08 -3.23
C TRP A 165 -13.24 0.49 -2.71
N ALA A 166 -14.04 -0.37 -2.08
CA ALA A 166 -15.35 -0.01 -1.53
C ALA A 166 -15.41 -0.31 -0.03
N HIS A 167 -15.08 0.69 0.78
CA HIS A 167 -15.08 0.59 2.24
C HIS A 167 -16.42 1.02 2.84
N TYR A 168 -16.98 0.16 3.70
CA TYR A 168 -18.21 0.43 4.45
C TYR A 168 -18.03 0.13 5.94
N VAL A 169 -18.22 1.15 6.77
CA VAL A 169 -18.22 1.09 8.25
C VAL A 169 -19.41 1.92 8.78
N GLY A 170 -19.16 2.97 9.56
CA GLY A 170 -20.18 3.92 9.99
C GLY A 170 -20.62 4.87 8.88
N GLN A 171 -21.63 5.69 9.20
CA GLN A 171 -22.19 6.69 8.30
C GLN A 171 -21.35 7.98 8.29
N GLU A 172 -20.14 7.92 7.73
CA GLU A 172 -19.22 9.07 7.70
C GLU A 172 -19.63 10.17 6.70
N LYS A 173 -20.34 9.80 5.61
CA LYS A 173 -20.46 10.67 4.44
C LYS A 173 -21.55 11.72 4.62
N CYS A 174 -21.22 12.78 5.37
CA CYS A 174 -22.04 13.99 5.41
C CYS A 174 -21.98 14.70 4.06
N ARG A 175 -23.01 14.51 3.21
CA ARG A 175 -23.05 15.07 1.85
C ARG A 175 -22.94 16.62 1.83
N PRO A 176 -23.64 17.38 2.68
CA PRO A 176 -23.51 18.84 2.74
C PRO A 176 -22.46 19.28 3.79
N ILE A 177 -21.24 18.72 3.74
CA ILE A 177 -20.23 18.93 4.80
C ILE A 177 -19.88 20.41 5.02
N GLU A 178 -19.83 21.22 3.97
CA GLU A 178 -19.47 22.64 4.09
C GLU A 178 -20.51 23.41 4.92
N GLY A 179 -21.79 23.33 4.53
CA GLY A 179 -22.88 23.99 5.26
C GLY A 179 -23.05 23.45 6.67
N TRP A 180 -22.99 22.12 6.84
CA TRP A 180 -23.04 21.50 8.15
C TRP A 180 -21.89 21.96 9.05
N SER A 181 -20.66 22.01 8.54
CA SER A 181 -19.48 22.35 9.34
C SER A 181 -19.46 23.82 9.79
N THR A 182 -20.04 24.73 9.00
CA THR A 182 -20.17 26.14 9.38
C THR A 182 -21.04 26.29 10.62
N VAL A 183 -22.20 25.64 10.63
CA VAL A 183 -23.15 25.68 11.75
C VAL A 183 -22.63 24.88 12.95
N ALA A 184 -22.17 23.63 12.73
CA ALA A 184 -21.77 22.71 13.79
C ALA A 184 -20.59 23.24 14.63
N PHE A 185 -19.72 24.06 14.02
CA PHE A 185 -18.51 24.56 14.65
C PHE A 185 -18.49 26.10 14.81
N ALA A 186 -19.64 26.76 14.65
CA ALA A 186 -19.82 28.20 14.78
C ALA A 186 -18.80 29.04 13.97
N LYS A 187 -18.45 28.58 12.76
CA LYS A 187 -17.45 29.25 11.89
C LYS A 187 -17.98 30.56 11.30
N ASP A 188 -19.28 30.79 11.41
CA ASP A 188 -19.96 32.04 11.11
C ASP A 188 -19.80 33.10 12.23
N TRP A 189 -19.40 32.71 13.44
CA TRP A 189 -19.20 33.60 14.59
C TRP A 189 -17.74 33.73 15.03
N GLN A 190 -16.97 32.66 14.92
CA GLN A 190 -15.62 32.57 15.47
C GLN A 190 -14.63 31.99 14.47
N GLY A 191 -13.35 32.09 14.82
CA GLY A 191 -12.26 31.49 14.07
C GLY A 191 -12.24 29.95 14.14
N PRO A 192 -11.09 29.32 13.85
CA PRO A 192 -10.97 27.88 13.78
C PRO A 192 -11.48 27.15 15.05
N PRO A 193 -12.29 26.08 14.90
CA PRO A 193 -12.79 25.33 16.05
C PRO A 193 -11.71 24.47 16.70
N ARG A 194 -11.93 24.09 17.96
CA ARG A 194 -11.09 23.13 18.68
C ARG A 194 -11.59 21.71 18.47
N LEU A 195 -11.12 21.09 17.39
CA LEU A 195 -11.37 19.67 17.14
C LEU A 195 -10.40 18.82 17.96
N GLN A 196 -10.88 17.71 18.52
CA GLN A 196 -10.07 16.72 19.24
C GLN A 196 -10.24 15.36 18.56
N THR A 197 -9.14 14.65 18.32
CA THR A 197 -9.20 13.26 17.90
C THR A 197 -9.46 12.37 19.09
N GLU A 198 -10.40 11.43 18.97
CA GLU A 198 -10.60 10.40 19.97
C GLU A 198 -9.62 9.25 19.66
N GLN A 199 -8.45 9.25 20.29
CA GLN A 199 -7.60 8.06 20.34
C GLN A 199 -8.09 7.19 21.50
N VAL A 200 -8.54 5.96 21.21
CA VAL A 200 -8.91 4.95 22.21
C VAL A 200 -7.74 4.66 23.20
N GLY A 201 -6.52 5.11 22.92
CA GLY A 201 -5.35 5.04 23.82
C GLY A 201 -5.20 6.16 24.86
N SER A 202 -5.91 7.29 24.76
CA SER A 202 -5.66 8.45 25.66
C SER A 202 -6.29 8.30 27.04
N ILE A 203 -7.36 7.51 27.17
CA ILE A 203 -8.02 7.25 28.46
C ILE A 203 -7.10 6.42 29.39
N LEU A 204 -6.35 5.46 28.85
CA LEU A 204 -5.43 4.62 29.66
C LEU A 204 -4.19 5.39 30.14
N GLN A 205 -3.70 6.37 29.37
CA GLN A 205 -2.61 7.24 29.84
C GLN A 205 -3.07 8.26 30.89
N GLN A 206 -4.31 8.77 30.80
CA GLN A 206 -4.85 9.66 31.84
C GLN A 206 -5.15 8.94 33.16
N ILE A 207 -5.57 7.67 33.11
CA ILE A 207 -5.81 6.88 34.34
C ILE A 207 -4.50 6.50 35.04
N ASN A 208 -3.44 6.13 34.29
CA ASN A 208 -2.15 5.76 34.89
C ASN A 208 -1.32 6.96 35.39
N GLY A 209 -1.54 8.17 34.87
CA GLY A 209 -0.89 9.38 35.34
C GLY A 209 -1.31 9.79 36.77
N ASN A 210 -2.54 9.48 37.17
CA ASN A 210 -3.07 9.83 38.49
C ASN A 210 -2.71 8.85 39.62
N MET A 211 -2.18 7.66 39.30
CA MET A 211 -1.71 6.71 40.33
C MET A 211 -0.25 6.94 40.74
N LYS A 212 0.55 7.71 39.97
CA LYS A 212 1.95 8.02 40.33
C LYS A 212 2.14 9.31 41.12
N SER A 213 1.07 10.08 41.37
CA SER A 213 1.12 11.29 42.19
C SER A 213 0.60 11.10 43.63
N GLN A 214 0.29 9.85 44.02
CA GLN A 214 -0.17 9.50 45.38
C GLN A 214 0.65 8.37 46.04
N MET A 215 1.91 8.18 45.64
CA MET A 215 2.90 7.41 46.40
C MET A 215 4.18 8.23 46.58
#